data_AF-A0A327VFB6-F1
#
_entry.id   AF-A0A327VFB6-F1
#
_cell.length_a   1.000
_cell.length_b   1.000
_cell.length_c   1.000
_cell.angle_alpha   90.00
_cell.angle_beta   90.00
_cell.angle_gamma   90.00
#
_symmetry.space_group_name_H-M   'P 1'
#
loop_
_entity.id
_entity.type
_entity.pdbx_description
1 polymer ?
#
loop_
_entity_poly.entity_id
_entity_poly.type
_entity_poly.pdbx_seq_one_letter_code
_entity_poly.pdbx_strand_id
1 'polypeptide(L)'
;MLPLRTLLIERPENASAPTGYWISNLPATTPIADLVRWAKMRWRIEHDYRELKHGLGLDHFEGRTWRGWHHHVTLVTAAPTFLTLRRLNPKAPSPA
;
A
#
# COMPACT_ATOMS: atom_id res chain seq x y z
N MET A 1 10.20 27.70 -18.67
CA MET A 1 10.72 26.33 -18.85
C MET A 1 9.72 25.35 -18.26
N LEU A 2 9.38 24.27 -18.97
CA LEU A 2 8.54 23.21 -18.40
C LEU A 2 9.33 22.45 -17.32
N PRO A 3 8.69 22.01 -16.23
CA PRO A 3 9.39 21.34 -15.16
C PRO A 3 9.82 19.94 -15.62
N LEU A 4 11.06 19.54 -15.28
CA LEU A 4 11.57 18.21 -15.59
C LEU A 4 10.68 17.14 -14.92
N ARG A 5 10.40 16.06 -15.66
CA ARG A 5 9.62 14.91 -15.20
C ARG A 5 10.36 13.64 -15.60
N THR A 6 10.27 12.62 -14.74
CA THR A 6 10.83 11.30 -15.00
C THR A 6 9.71 10.38 -15.47
N LEU A 7 9.93 9.70 -16.59
CA LEU A 7 9.05 8.63 -17.09
C LEU A 7 9.73 7.28 -16.83
N LEU A 8 9.11 6.46 -15.99
CA LEU A 8 9.50 5.07 -15.78
C LEU A 8 8.67 4.19 -16.71
N ILE A 9 9.36 3.34 -17.49
CA ILE A 9 8.75 2.43 -18.45
C ILE A 9 9.13 1.00 -18.06
N GLU A 10 8.13 0.15 -17.88
CA GLU A 10 8.34 -1.29 -17.70
C GLU A 10 8.16 -2.02 -19.02
N ARG A 11 9.17 -2.77 -19.42
CA ARG A 11 9.11 -3.67 -20.58
C ARG A 11 9.68 -5.02 -20.19
N PRO A 12 8.85 -6.06 -20.03
CA PRO A 12 9.31 -7.43 -19.84
C PRO A 12 10.14 -7.90 -21.05
N GLU A 13 11.10 -8.79 -20.84
CA GLU A 13 12.02 -9.26 -21.88
C GLU A 13 11.29 -9.86 -23.10
N ASN A 14 10.21 -10.59 -22.85
CA ASN A 14 9.41 -11.26 -23.89
C ASN A 14 8.26 -10.39 -24.44
N ALA A 15 8.16 -9.11 -24.06
CA ALA A 15 7.07 -8.24 -24.48
C ALA A 15 7.41 -7.43 -25.74
N SER A 16 6.51 -7.48 -26.72
CA SER A 16 6.61 -6.70 -27.95
C SER A 16 6.47 -5.19 -27.72
N ALA A 17 5.82 -4.78 -26.62
CA ALA A 17 5.65 -3.39 -26.21
C ALA A 17 5.76 -3.24 -24.68
N PRO A 18 5.99 -2.03 -24.14
CA PRO A 18 6.00 -1.82 -22.70
C PRO A 18 4.63 -2.07 -22.06
N THR A 19 4.64 -2.62 -20.86
CA THR A 19 3.43 -3.03 -20.12
C THR A 19 3.02 -2.06 -19.02
N GLY A 20 3.89 -1.11 -18.68
CA GLY A 20 3.63 -0.15 -17.61
C GLY A 20 4.35 1.17 -17.82
N TYR A 21 3.66 2.25 -17.45
CA TYR A 21 4.15 3.62 -17.57
C TYR A 21 3.81 4.39 -16.29
N TRP A 22 4.80 5.05 -15.71
CA TRP A 22 4.63 5.90 -14.53
C TRP A 22 5.36 7.21 -14.73
N ILE A 23 4.68 8.33 -14.43
CA ILE A 23 5.30 9.65 -14.42
C ILE A 23 5.58 10.07 -12.98
N SER A 24 6.76 10.64 -12.74
CA SER A 24 7.18 11.14 -11.44
C SER A 24 7.61 12.60 -11.52
N ASN A 25 7.25 13.35 -10.48
CA ASN A 25 7.71 14.70 -10.20
C ASN A 25 8.80 14.75 -9.11
N LEU A 26 9.36 13.59 -8.71
CA LEU A 26 10.46 13.51 -7.76
C LEU A 26 11.77 14.08 -8.36
N PRO A 27 12.75 14.45 -7.52
CA PRO A 27 14.05 14.93 -8.01
C PRO A 27 14.69 13.93 -8.98
N ALA A 28 15.39 14.44 -10.00
CA ALA A 28 16.10 13.61 -10.97
C ALA A 28 17.19 12.72 -10.34
N THR A 29 17.65 13.09 -9.15
CA THR A 29 18.60 12.32 -8.33
C THR A 29 17.97 11.14 -7.58
N THR A 30 16.65 10.95 -7.66
CA THR A 30 15.95 9.84 -7.00
C THR A 30 16.42 8.50 -7.60
N PRO A 31 16.87 7.54 -6.78
CA PRO A 31 17.28 6.23 -7.28
C PRO A 31 16.17 5.51 -8.05
N ILE A 32 16.52 4.86 -9.16
CA ILE A 32 15.56 4.09 -9.97
C ILE A 32 14.87 3.01 -9.13
N ALA A 33 15.59 2.36 -8.21
CA ALA A 33 15.03 1.35 -7.31
C ALA A 33 13.88 1.90 -6.46
N ASP A 34 13.98 3.14 -5.98
CA ASP A 34 12.88 3.78 -5.25
C ASP A 34 11.72 4.07 -6.18
N LEU A 35 11.96 4.62 -7.38
CA LEU A 35 10.90 4.86 -8.37
C LEU A 35 10.12 3.58 -8.71
N VAL A 36 10.82 2.46 -8.92
CA VAL A 36 10.22 1.15 -9.16
C VAL A 36 9.43 0.69 -7.94
N ARG A 37 9.98 0.81 -6.72
CA ARG A 37 9.27 0.46 -5.48
C ARG A 37 7.95 1.21 -5.36
N TRP A 38 7.95 2.52 -5.59
CA TRP A 38 6.74 3.34 -5.52
C TRP A 38 5.75 3.01 -6.64
N ALA A 39 6.23 2.85 -7.88
CA ALA A 39 5.41 2.48 -9.04
C ALA A 39 4.68 1.14 -8.83
N LYS A 40 5.33 0.19 -8.15
CA LYS A 40 4.79 -1.15 -7.86
C LYS A 40 4.02 -1.24 -6.55
N MET A 41 3.94 -0.17 -5.76
CA MET A 41 3.26 -0.15 -4.46
C MET A 41 1.76 -0.44 -4.55
N ARG A 42 1.13 -0.24 -5.72
CA ARG A 42 -0.31 -0.48 -5.93
C ARG A 42 -0.75 -1.86 -5.45
N TRP A 43 0.02 -2.91 -5.76
CA TRP A 43 -0.34 -4.27 -5.34
C TRP A 43 -0.35 -4.44 -3.82
N ARG A 44 0.60 -3.78 -3.13
CA ARG A 44 0.64 -3.75 -1.67
C ARG A 44 -0.60 -3.07 -1.09
N ILE A 45 -1.03 -1.95 -1.67
CA ILE A 45 -2.26 -1.25 -1.25
C ILE A 45 -3.49 -2.16 -1.40
N GLU A 46 -3.61 -2.87 -2.52
CA GLU A 46 -4.72 -3.81 -2.74
C GLU A 46 -4.73 -4.97 -1.74
N HIS A 47 -3.55 -5.48 -1.40
CA HIS A 47 -3.39 -6.50 -0.39
C HIS A 47 -3.79 -5.98 1.01
N ASP A 48 -3.25 -4.83 1.41
CA ASP A 48 -3.54 -4.20 2.71
C ASP A 48 -5.03 -3.87 2.83
N TYR A 49 -5.67 -3.41 1.74
CA TYR A 49 -7.12 -3.17 1.70
C TYR A 49 -7.92 -4.47 1.86
N ARG A 50 -7.46 -5.59 1.29
CA ARG A 50 -8.10 -6.89 1.46
C ARG A 50 -8.02 -7.38 2.90
N GLU A 51 -6.88 -7.19 3.57
CA GLU A 51 -6.70 -7.50 5.00
C GLU A 51 -7.59 -6.62 5.87
N LEU A 52 -7.62 -5.31 5.62
CA LEU A 52 -8.53 -4.38 6.30
C LEU A 52 -10.00 -4.77 6.16
N LYS A 53 -10.42 -5.09 4.94
CA LYS A 53 -11.79 -5.46 4.63
C LYS A 53 -12.19 -6.77 5.28
N HIS A 54 -11.61 -7.87 4.82
CA HIS A 54 -12.07 -9.20 5.21
C HIS A 54 -11.45 -9.69 6.51
N GLY A 55 -10.20 -9.32 6.80
CA GLY A 55 -9.47 -9.77 7.98
C GLY A 55 -9.76 -8.94 9.23
N LEU A 56 -10.01 -7.64 9.08
CA LEU A 56 -10.18 -6.70 10.19
C LEU A 56 -11.58 -6.07 10.23
N GLY A 57 -12.44 -6.39 9.27
CA GLY A 57 -13.87 -6.08 9.30
C GLY A 57 -14.22 -4.65 8.92
N LEU A 58 -13.49 -4.04 7.98
CA LEU A 58 -13.82 -2.70 7.49
C LEU A 58 -15.27 -2.63 6.97
N ASP A 59 -15.77 -3.71 6.35
CA ASP A 59 -17.13 -3.83 5.82
C ASP A 59 -18.11 -4.54 6.77
N HIS A 60 -17.73 -4.79 8.02
CA HIS A 60 -18.57 -5.47 9.02
C HIS A 60 -19.39 -4.50 9.91
N PHE A 61 -19.41 -3.20 9.60
CA PHE A 61 -20.18 -2.24 10.39
C PHE A 61 -21.68 -2.29 10.07
N GLU A 62 -22.51 -2.59 11.07
CA GLU A 62 -23.98 -2.70 10.94
C GLU A 62 -24.76 -1.58 11.63
N GLY A 63 -24.05 -0.60 12.22
CA GLY A 63 -24.67 0.54 12.89
C GLY A 63 -25.25 1.59 11.92
N ARG A 64 -25.99 2.56 12.47
CA ARG A 64 -26.69 3.59 11.67
C ARG A 64 -26.31 5.04 12.01
N THR A 65 -25.28 5.22 12.84
CA THR A 65 -24.82 6.56 13.24
C THR A 65 -23.48 6.87 12.60
N TRP A 66 -23.33 8.12 12.14
CA TRP A 66 -22.06 8.62 11.61
C TRP A 66 -20.91 8.44 12.61
N ARG A 67 -21.16 8.78 13.88
CA ARG A 67 -20.17 8.62 14.96
C ARG A 67 -19.77 7.15 15.15
N GLY A 68 -20.73 6.21 15.11
CA GLY A 68 -20.45 4.79 15.21
C GLY A 68 -19.60 4.29 14.04
N TRP A 69 -19.95 4.68 12.82
CA TRP A 69 -19.19 4.35 11.61
C TRP A 69 -17.77 4.91 11.68
N HIS A 70 -17.64 6.18 12.08
CA HIS A 70 -16.35 6.85 12.17
C HIS A 70 -15.44 6.19 13.22
N HIS A 71 -15.97 5.85 14.39
CA HIS A 71 -15.22 5.08 15.40
C HIS A 71 -14.77 3.73 14.84
N HIS A 72 -15.66 3.00 14.19
CA HIS A 72 -15.36 1.69 13.59
C HIS A 72 -14.22 1.77 12.57
N VAL A 73 -14.37 2.62 11.55
CA VAL A 73 -13.37 2.78 10.48
C VAL A 73 -12.03 3.26 11.04
N THR A 74 -12.04 4.15 12.03
CA THR A 74 -10.81 4.62 12.70
C THR A 74 -10.08 3.46 13.39
N LEU A 75 -10.81 2.66 14.19
CA LEU A 75 -10.22 1.52 14.91
C LEU A 75 -9.71 0.44 13.95
N VAL A 76 -10.49 0.09 12.92
CA VAL A 76 -10.08 -0.89 11.91
C VAL A 76 -8.85 -0.40 11.14
N THR A 77 -8.75 0.88 10.83
CA THR A 77 -7.57 1.45 10.14
C THR A 77 -6.31 1.44 11.00
N ALA A 78 -6.44 1.55 12.33
CA ALA A 78 -5.32 1.46 13.28
C ALA A 78 -4.88 0.01 13.59
N ALA A 79 -5.77 -0.96 13.41
CA ALA A 79 -5.53 -2.36 13.73
C ALA A 79 -4.33 -2.99 13.00
N PRO A 80 -4.09 -2.78 11.67
CA PRO A 80 -2.92 -3.32 11.00
C PRO A 80 -1.63 -2.82 11.64
N THR A 81 -1.53 -1.53 11.99
CA THR A 81 -0.35 -0.97 12.65
C THR A 81 -0.08 -1.65 13.99
N PHE A 82 -1.12 -1.84 14.80
CA PHE A 82 -1.01 -2.58 16.06
C PHE A 82 -0.49 -4.01 15.82
N LEU A 83 -1.08 -4.74 14.87
CA LEU A 83 -0.66 -6.11 14.54
C LEU A 83 0.77 -6.19 14.01
N THR A 84 1.17 -5.27 13.12
CA THR A 84 2.54 -5.16 12.62
C THR A 84 3.52 -4.95 13.77
N LEU A 85 3.24 -4.02 14.69
CA LEU A 85 4.09 -3.78 15.86
C LEU A 85 4.20 -5.01 16.75
N ARG A 86 3.11 -5.77 16.94
CA ARG A 86 3.12 -7.03 17.69
C ARG A 86 3.94 -8.12 16.99
N ARG A 87 3.89 -8.21 15.66
CA ARG A 87 4.71 -9.15 14.86
C ARG A 87 6.20 -8.80 14.95
N LEU A 88 6.55 -7.51 14.98
CA LEU A 88 7.93 -7.03 15.11
C LEU A 88 8.49 -7.16 16.53
N ASN A 89 7.64 -7.23 17.56
CA ASN A 89 8.03 -7.39 18.95
C ASN A 89 7.24 -8.54 19.62
N PRO A 90 7.53 -9.80 19.26
CA PRO A 90 6.78 -10.93 19.76
C PRO A 90 7.12 -11.20 21.24
N LYS A 91 6.08 -11.45 22.06
CA LYS A 91 6.25 -11.77 23.49
C LYS A 91 6.92 -13.14 23.72
N ALA A 92 6.75 -14.07 22.78
CA ALA A 92 7.40 -15.36 22.76
C ALA A 92 7.83 -15.65 21.31
N PRO A 93 8.94 -16.38 21.07
CA PRO A 93 9.35 -16.74 19.73
C PRO A 93 8.22 -17.51 19.03
N SER A 94 7.94 -17.16 17.77
CA SER A 94 7.03 -17.98 16.97
C SER A 94 7.68 -19.35 16.76
N PRO A 95 6.96 -20.47 16.96
CA PRO A 95 7.49 -21.78 16.60
C PRO A 95 7.85 -21.80 15.11
N ALA A 96 8.94 -22.51 14.81
CA ALA A 96 9.50 -22.68 13.46
C ALA A 96 8.59 -23.51 12.55
#